data_AF-A0A954CT06-F1
#
_entry.id   AF-A0A954CT06-F1
#
_cell.length_a   1.000
_cell.length_b   1.000
_cell.length_c   1.000
_cell.angle_alpha   90.00
_cell.angle_beta   90.00
_cell.angle_gamma   90.00
#
_symmetry.space_group_name_H-M   'P 1'
#
loop_
_entity.id
_entity.type
_entity.pdbx_description
1 polymer ?
#
loop_
_entity_poly.entity_id
_entity_poly.type
_entity_poly.pdbx_seq_one_letter_code
_entity_poly.pdbx_strand_id
1 'polypeptide(L)'
;LNKFERRGSQDALRDIRKQVWRNKGAPHNELPETMPVFPTIAAQFNDLGVNALYIELLKRLGEIGGRTLETRYFNQVCGPEGPKQDTVVPGRRIRYLSEVSDSVRNYHKWVEQQRVIAGKLGATYSVLQDLGDQPSTPLTPLDEKHDDAGILKLRKRYNELLNELDAECVNELKGWPELQKAYTADENVYKVRGREIHVGNYTKTLSGTQLPKVALPKYRDWGDVLVWLLEENVPGRFPYTAGVFPYKRSGEDPTRMFAGEGPAARTNRRFHLVSEGQPAARLSTAFDSVTLYGEDPHERPDIYGKVGESGVAIFTVEEIEILYAGFDLCAPTTSVSMTINGPAPIILAFFF
;
A
#
# COMPACT_ATOMS: atom_id res chain seq x y z
N LEU A 1 24.13 -6.96 27.36
CA LEU A 1 22.91 -7.61 26.85
C LEU A 1 22.58 -6.99 25.50
N ASN A 2 22.97 -7.64 24.41
CA ASN A 2 22.66 -7.16 23.05
C ASN A 2 21.24 -7.56 22.65
N LYS A 3 20.73 -6.96 21.57
CA LYS A 3 19.35 -7.09 21.09
C LYS A 3 18.32 -6.55 22.10
N PHE A 4 18.64 -5.42 22.71
CA PHE A 4 17.81 -4.82 23.76
C PHE A 4 16.43 -4.34 23.27
N GLU A 5 16.21 -4.29 21.95
CA GLU A 5 14.91 -4.03 21.31
C GLU A 5 13.89 -5.17 21.50
N ARG A 6 14.34 -6.35 21.95
CA ARG A 6 13.47 -7.52 22.12
C ARG A 6 12.59 -7.42 23.35
N ARG A 7 11.43 -8.08 23.27
CA ARG A 7 10.50 -8.19 24.40
C ARG A 7 11.18 -8.92 25.56
N GLY A 8 11.03 -8.40 26.77
CA GLY A 8 11.62 -8.97 27.99
C GLY A 8 13.06 -8.53 28.26
N SER A 9 13.66 -7.68 27.41
CA SER A 9 15.03 -7.22 27.61
C SER A 9 15.24 -6.43 28.90
N GLN A 10 14.24 -5.66 29.35
CA GLN A 10 14.30 -4.93 30.63
C GLN A 10 14.37 -5.87 31.83
N ASP A 11 13.54 -6.92 31.86
CA ASP A 11 13.59 -7.95 32.89
C ASP A 11 14.92 -8.70 32.85
N ALA A 12 15.38 -9.08 31.66
CA ALA A 12 16.67 -9.74 31.48
C ALA A 12 17.83 -8.87 32.00
N LEU A 13 17.82 -7.56 31.73
CA LEU A 13 18.83 -6.64 32.25
C LEU A 13 18.83 -6.58 33.77
N ARG A 14 17.65 -6.48 34.39
CA ARG A 14 17.50 -6.51 35.85
C ARG A 14 18.06 -7.80 36.44
N ASP A 15 17.72 -8.94 35.86
CA ASP A 15 18.08 -10.25 36.40
C ASP A 15 19.59 -10.52 36.22
N ILE A 16 20.18 -10.15 35.08
CA ILE A 16 21.63 -10.23 34.85
C ILE A 16 22.38 -9.33 35.83
N ARG A 17 21.93 -8.07 36.02
CA ARG A 17 22.54 -7.13 36.97
C ARG A 17 22.55 -7.69 38.39
N LYS A 18 21.42 -8.22 38.85
CA LYS A 18 21.32 -8.89 40.17
C LYS A 18 22.26 -10.09 40.27
N GLN A 19 22.38 -10.90 39.22
CA GLN A 19 23.27 -12.05 39.23
C GLN A 19 24.74 -11.66 39.28
N VAL A 20 25.17 -10.65 38.51
CA VAL A 20 26.54 -10.15 38.52
C VAL A 20 26.88 -9.54 39.89
N TRP A 21 25.96 -8.77 40.48
CA TRP A 21 26.09 -8.20 41.82
C TRP A 21 26.33 -9.30 42.87
N ARG A 22 25.53 -10.37 42.85
CA ARG A 22 25.73 -11.55 43.72
C ARG A 22 27.07 -12.23 43.49
N ASN A 23 27.45 -12.47 42.24
CA ASN A 23 28.69 -13.17 41.89
C ASN A 23 29.94 -12.41 42.33
N LYS A 24 29.89 -11.08 42.37
CA LYS A 24 31.01 -10.24 42.83
C LYS A 24 31.10 -10.10 44.34
N GLY A 25 30.12 -10.61 45.10
CA GLY A 25 30.04 -10.38 46.54
C GLY A 25 29.96 -8.89 46.89
N ALA A 26 29.36 -8.08 46.02
CA ALA A 26 29.30 -6.63 46.19
C ALA A 26 28.55 -6.25 47.47
N PRO A 27 29.02 -5.25 48.22
CA PRO A 27 28.42 -4.85 49.48
C PRO A 27 26.99 -4.31 49.28
N HIS A 28 26.15 -4.40 50.33
CA HIS A 28 24.73 -4.02 50.27
C HIS A 28 24.48 -2.53 50.00
N ASN A 29 25.50 -1.68 50.08
CA ASN A 29 25.44 -0.27 49.71
C ASN A 29 25.63 -0.02 48.21
N GLU A 30 26.06 -1.02 47.43
CA GLU A 30 26.07 -0.97 45.96
C GLU A 30 24.77 -1.52 45.39
N LEU A 31 24.19 -0.79 44.44
CA LEU A 31 22.97 -1.18 43.76
C LEU A 31 23.28 -2.07 42.54
N PRO A 32 22.48 -3.10 42.21
CA PRO A 32 22.68 -3.92 41.01
C PRO A 32 22.79 -3.11 39.70
N GLU A 33 22.19 -1.93 39.63
CA GLU A 33 22.24 -0.98 38.52
C GLU A 33 23.63 -0.41 38.25
N THR A 34 24.53 -0.39 39.24
CA THR A 34 25.93 0.06 39.08
C THR A 34 26.84 -1.02 38.50
N MET A 35 26.36 -2.26 38.40
CA MET A 35 27.12 -3.34 37.80
C MET A 35 27.41 -3.03 36.32
N PRO A 36 28.60 -3.39 35.79
CA PRO A 36 29.01 -3.10 34.42
C PRO A 36 28.29 -4.01 33.41
N VAL A 37 26.96 -3.90 33.36
CA VAL A 37 26.06 -4.64 32.49
C VAL A 37 25.34 -3.63 31.60
N PHE A 38 25.72 -3.64 30.33
CA PHE A 38 25.27 -2.66 29.35
C PHE A 38 24.17 -3.24 28.45
N PRO A 39 22.98 -2.62 28.37
CA PRO A 39 22.01 -2.92 27.33
C PRO A 39 22.48 -2.30 26.01
N THR A 40 22.47 -3.08 24.92
CA THR A 40 22.95 -2.62 23.59
C THR A 40 22.00 -3.05 22.47
N ILE A 41 21.92 -2.21 21.44
CA ILE A 41 21.20 -2.49 20.18
C ILE A 41 22.18 -2.27 19.03
N ALA A 42 23.06 -3.25 18.78
CA ALA A 42 24.11 -3.10 17.76
C ALA A 42 23.57 -2.94 16.32
N ALA A 43 22.30 -3.31 16.08
CA ALA A 43 21.64 -3.11 14.79
C ALA A 43 21.16 -1.66 14.56
N GLN A 44 21.17 -0.82 15.60
CA GLN A 44 20.76 0.57 15.53
C GLN A 44 22.00 1.45 15.31
N PHE A 45 21.94 2.30 14.28
CA PHE A 45 22.99 3.28 14.05
C PHE A 45 23.08 4.24 15.23
N ASN A 46 24.30 4.51 15.70
CA ASN A 46 24.58 5.40 16.83
C ASN A 46 23.82 5.03 18.13
N ASP A 47 23.74 3.73 18.43
CA ASP A 47 23.14 3.22 19.66
C ASP A 47 23.84 3.74 20.93
N LEU A 48 23.08 4.38 21.82
CA LEU A 48 23.61 4.90 23.09
C LEU A 48 24.16 3.79 24.00
N GLY A 49 23.56 2.60 23.94
CA GLY A 49 24.00 1.44 24.71
C GLY A 49 25.41 0.99 24.32
N VAL A 50 25.66 0.85 23.02
CA VAL A 50 26.98 0.55 22.46
C VAL A 50 27.99 1.65 22.80
N ASN A 51 27.59 2.91 22.68
CA ASN A 51 28.46 4.05 23.03
C ASN A 51 28.88 4.01 24.52
N ALA A 52 27.95 3.69 25.42
CA ALA A 52 28.26 3.54 26.86
C ALA A 52 29.20 2.36 27.14
N LEU A 53 29.00 1.22 26.47
CA LEU A 53 29.91 0.07 26.56
C LEU A 53 31.31 0.44 26.07
N TYR A 54 31.42 1.16 24.95
CA TYR A 54 32.69 1.63 24.40
C TYR A 54 33.46 2.54 25.39
N ILE A 55 32.77 3.50 26.03
CA ILE A 55 33.38 4.41 27.01
C ILE A 55 33.92 3.63 28.22
N GLU A 56 33.18 2.65 28.75
CA GLU A 56 33.66 1.82 29.86
C GLU A 56 34.87 0.96 29.43
N LEU A 57 34.85 0.39 28.22
CA LEU A 57 35.99 -0.37 27.70
C LEU A 57 37.25 0.50 27.57
N LEU A 58 37.13 1.76 27.12
CA LEU A 58 38.26 2.68 27.07
C LEU A 58 38.87 2.92 28.45
N LYS A 59 38.04 3.14 29.48
CA LYS A 59 38.50 3.32 30.86
C LYS A 59 39.28 2.10 31.34
N ARG A 60 38.71 0.89 31.17
CA ARG A 60 39.34 -0.38 31.59
C ARG A 60 40.65 -0.66 30.86
N LEU A 61 40.68 -0.43 29.55
CA LEU A 61 41.92 -0.60 28.77
C LEU A 61 42.99 0.43 29.16
N GLY A 62 42.57 1.64 29.52
CA GLY A 62 43.48 2.67 30.04
C GLY A 62 44.08 2.30 31.39
N GLU A 63 43.26 1.78 32.31
CA GLU A 63 43.70 1.23 33.61
C GLU A 63 44.74 0.12 33.43
N ILE A 64 44.46 -0.85 32.54
CA ILE A 64 45.37 -1.97 32.26
C ILE A 64 46.67 -1.49 31.61
N GLY A 65 46.57 -0.54 30.67
CA GLY A 65 47.71 -0.02 29.93
C GLY A 65 48.50 1.08 30.62
N GLY A 66 48.09 1.51 31.82
CA GLY A 66 48.72 2.61 32.55
C GLY A 66 48.67 3.96 31.83
N ARG A 67 47.68 4.19 30.97
CA ARG A 67 47.53 5.45 30.20
C ARG A 67 46.07 5.87 30.07
N THR A 68 45.81 7.16 30.05
CA THR A 68 44.45 7.68 29.79
C THR A 68 44.10 7.52 28.31
N LEU A 69 42.96 6.90 28.03
CA LEU A 69 42.39 6.83 26.69
C LEU A 69 41.15 7.73 26.63
N GLU A 70 41.14 8.68 25.70
CA GLU A 70 40.04 9.64 25.52
C GLU A 70 39.34 9.42 24.17
N THR A 71 38.07 9.83 24.10
CA THR A 71 37.28 9.81 22.86
C THR A 71 36.75 11.19 22.52
N ARG A 72 36.82 11.54 21.23
CA ARG A 72 36.27 12.79 20.68
C ARG A 72 34.88 12.64 20.06
N TYR A 73 34.39 11.39 19.97
CA TYR A 73 33.19 11.08 19.18
C TYR A 73 31.91 11.01 20.01
N PHE A 74 32.01 10.57 21.27
CA PHE A 74 30.85 10.31 22.11
C PHE A 74 31.02 10.94 23.49
N ASN A 75 30.13 11.86 23.84
CA ASN A 75 30.04 12.47 25.17
C ASN A 75 28.75 12.08 25.91
N GLN A 76 27.88 11.29 25.27
CA GLN A 76 26.59 10.89 25.82
C GLN A 76 26.72 9.59 26.63
N VAL A 77 26.13 9.60 27.83
CA VAL A 77 26.05 8.43 28.72
C VAL A 77 24.68 7.80 28.55
N CYS A 78 24.63 6.48 28.33
CA CYS A 78 23.37 5.75 28.35
C CYS A 78 22.81 5.75 29.78
N GLY A 79 21.60 6.27 29.94
CA GLY A 79 20.88 6.24 31.22
C GLY A 79 20.56 4.81 31.68
N PRO A 80 20.11 4.65 32.95
CA PRO A 80 19.87 3.34 33.56
C PRO A 80 18.81 2.49 32.83
N GLU A 81 17.92 3.15 32.08
CA GLU A 81 16.83 2.54 31.31
C GLU A 81 17.28 1.93 29.96
N GLY A 82 18.51 2.17 29.55
CA GLY A 82 19.07 1.66 28.29
C GLY A 82 18.79 2.55 27.08
N PRO A 83 19.23 2.14 25.88
CA PRO A 83 19.03 2.89 24.66
C PRO A 83 17.55 2.95 24.26
N LYS A 84 17.13 4.08 23.68
CA LYS A 84 15.79 4.22 23.09
C LYS A 84 15.68 3.36 21.83
N GLN A 85 14.57 2.64 21.73
CA GLN A 85 14.27 1.77 20.59
C GLN A 85 13.64 2.58 19.45
N ASP A 86 14.38 2.79 18.37
CA ASP A 86 13.84 3.37 17.14
C ASP A 86 13.19 2.25 16.30
N THR A 87 11.91 1.96 16.55
CA THR A 87 11.17 0.89 15.82
C THR A 87 10.22 1.47 14.78
N VAL A 88 10.30 0.97 13.55
CA VAL A 88 9.37 1.34 12.47
C VAL A 88 7.96 0.78 12.73
N VAL A 89 7.87 -0.47 13.19
CA VAL A 89 6.60 -1.13 13.51
C VAL A 89 6.50 -1.31 15.03
N PRO A 90 5.50 -0.70 15.70
CA PRO A 90 5.35 -0.84 17.14
C PRO A 90 5.00 -2.29 17.51
N GLY A 91 5.49 -2.77 18.66
CA GLY A 91 5.31 -4.17 19.08
C GLY A 91 3.84 -4.64 19.10
N ARG A 92 2.88 -3.74 19.37
CA ARG A 92 1.44 -4.04 19.34
C ARG A 92 0.89 -4.37 17.94
N ARG A 93 1.59 -4.02 16.86
CA ARG A 93 1.18 -4.24 15.46
C ARG A 93 2.01 -5.32 14.78
N ILE A 94 2.81 -6.11 15.49
CA ILE A 94 3.71 -7.10 14.87
C ILE A 94 2.97 -8.16 14.02
N ARG A 95 1.67 -8.37 14.26
CA ARG A 95 0.81 -9.34 13.55
C ARG A 95 -0.09 -8.73 12.47
N TYR A 96 0.15 -7.48 12.07
CA TYR A 96 -0.70 -6.76 11.12
C TYR A 96 -0.96 -7.52 9.81
N LEU A 97 0.02 -8.26 9.27
CA LEU A 97 -0.20 -9.07 8.05
C LEU A 97 -1.18 -10.23 8.28
N SER A 98 -1.20 -10.81 9.49
CA SER A 98 -2.23 -11.80 9.86
C SER A 98 -3.61 -11.14 9.94
N GLU A 99 -3.70 -9.95 10.53
CA GLU A 99 -4.95 -9.17 10.61
C GLU A 99 -5.49 -8.84 9.21
N VAL A 100 -4.63 -8.46 8.26
CA VAL A 100 -5.01 -8.23 6.85
C VAL A 100 -5.52 -9.53 6.22
N SER A 101 -4.79 -10.64 6.38
CA SER A 101 -5.21 -11.94 5.82
C SER A 101 -6.55 -12.41 6.39
N ASP A 102 -6.78 -12.24 7.69
CA ASP A 102 -8.02 -12.61 8.34
C ASP A 102 -9.16 -11.69 7.88
N SER A 103 -8.90 -10.40 7.68
CA SER A 103 -9.87 -9.44 7.15
C SER A 103 -10.38 -9.85 5.76
N VAL A 104 -9.47 -10.22 4.85
CA VAL A 104 -9.84 -10.68 3.49
C VAL A 104 -10.63 -12.00 3.55
N ARG A 105 -10.19 -12.97 4.36
CA ARG A 105 -10.91 -14.26 4.50
C ARG A 105 -12.30 -14.07 5.11
N ASN A 106 -12.42 -13.19 6.10
CA ASN A 106 -13.70 -12.90 6.74
C ASN A 106 -14.64 -12.16 5.79
N TYR A 107 -14.10 -11.30 4.91
CA TYR A 107 -14.89 -10.69 3.84
C TYR A 107 -15.53 -11.75 2.94
N HIS A 108 -14.75 -12.68 2.37
CA HIS A 108 -15.31 -13.74 1.52
C HIS A 108 -16.30 -14.66 2.25
N LYS A 109 -16.05 -14.99 3.52
CA LYS A 109 -17.01 -15.74 4.34
C LYS A 109 -18.33 -14.99 4.51
N TRP A 110 -18.25 -13.68 4.75
CA TRP A 110 -19.42 -12.83 4.86
C TRP A 110 -20.15 -12.74 3.51
N VAL A 111 -19.45 -12.56 2.39
CA VAL A 111 -20.03 -12.58 1.03
C VAL A 111 -20.83 -13.86 0.79
N GLU A 112 -20.29 -15.04 1.11
CA GLU A 112 -21.01 -16.30 0.93
C GLU A 112 -22.24 -16.42 1.84
N GLN A 113 -22.19 -15.88 3.06
CA GLN A 113 -23.37 -15.80 3.93
C GLN A 113 -24.46 -14.91 3.30
N GLN A 114 -24.08 -13.74 2.79
CA GLN A 114 -25.00 -12.80 2.14
C GLN A 114 -25.58 -13.38 0.84
N ARG A 115 -24.78 -14.10 0.05
CA ARG A 115 -25.21 -14.82 -1.15
C ARG A 115 -26.38 -15.76 -0.86
N VAL A 116 -26.25 -16.59 0.17
CA VAL A 116 -27.28 -17.58 0.53
C VAL A 116 -28.58 -16.88 0.93
N ILE A 117 -28.51 -15.77 1.67
CA ILE A 117 -29.69 -14.99 2.07
C ILE A 117 -30.34 -14.36 0.83
N ALA A 118 -29.56 -13.69 -0.03
CA ALA A 118 -30.03 -13.03 -1.24
C ALA A 118 -30.67 -14.02 -2.24
N GLY A 119 -30.06 -15.19 -2.45
CA GLY A 119 -30.62 -16.24 -3.31
C GLY A 119 -31.97 -16.76 -2.79
N LYS A 120 -32.08 -17.02 -1.48
CA LYS A 120 -33.37 -17.41 -0.85
C LYS A 120 -34.41 -16.30 -0.97
N LEU A 121 -34.01 -15.05 -0.79
CA LEU A 121 -34.89 -13.88 -0.91
C LEU A 121 -35.45 -13.75 -2.33
N GLY A 122 -34.60 -13.84 -3.35
CA GLY A 122 -35.00 -13.78 -4.77
C GLY A 122 -35.87 -14.97 -5.19
N ALA A 123 -35.57 -16.17 -4.69
CA ALA A 123 -36.41 -17.35 -4.92
C ALA A 123 -37.80 -17.20 -4.29
N THR A 124 -37.87 -16.69 -3.04
CA THR A 124 -39.16 -16.43 -2.35
C THR A 124 -39.99 -15.39 -3.10
N TYR A 125 -39.35 -14.34 -3.61
CA TYR A 125 -40.00 -13.32 -4.44
C TYR A 125 -40.57 -13.92 -5.74
N SER A 126 -39.80 -14.77 -6.40
CA SER A 126 -40.23 -15.41 -7.66
C SER A 126 -41.44 -16.33 -7.43
N VAL A 127 -41.44 -17.11 -6.34
CA VAL A 127 -42.60 -17.95 -5.98
C VAL A 127 -43.84 -17.12 -5.67
N LEU A 128 -43.69 -15.98 -4.97
CA LEU A 128 -44.80 -15.06 -4.74
C LEU A 128 -45.41 -14.58 -6.07
N GLN A 129 -44.57 -14.19 -7.03
CA GLN A 129 -45.02 -13.77 -8.36
C GLN A 129 -45.75 -14.90 -9.11
N ASP A 130 -45.22 -16.12 -9.06
CA ASP A 130 -45.84 -17.30 -9.71
C ASP A 130 -47.20 -17.66 -9.09
N LEU A 131 -47.40 -17.37 -7.80
CA LEU A 131 -48.68 -17.55 -7.10
C LEU A 131 -49.67 -16.38 -7.33
N GLY A 132 -49.33 -15.42 -8.20
CA GLY A 132 -50.18 -14.29 -8.54
C GLY A 132 -50.11 -13.14 -7.55
N ASP A 133 -49.19 -13.17 -6.58
CA ASP A 133 -48.89 -12.01 -5.75
C ASP A 133 -48.10 -10.98 -6.59
N GLN A 134 -48.57 -9.74 -6.64
CA GLN A 134 -47.93 -8.66 -7.41
C GLN A 134 -47.31 -7.62 -6.48
N PRO A 135 -46.18 -7.92 -5.81
CA PRO A 135 -45.48 -6.95 -4.99
C PRO A 135 -44.97 -5.79 -5.86
N SER A 136 -45.29 -4.56 -5.46
CA SER A 136 -45.09 -3.35 -6.26
C SER A 136 -43.62 -3.05 -6.58
N THR A 137 -42.71 -3.34 -5.63
CA THR A 137 -41.27 -3.09 -5.79
C THR A 137 -40.46 -4.26 -5.20
N PRO A 138 -39.47 -4.81 -5.92
CA PRO A 138 -38.56 -5.80 -5.34
C PRO A 138 -37.67 -5.16 -4.27
N LEU A 139 -37.19 -5.98 -3.33
CA LEU A 139 -36.27 -5.60 -2.25
C LEU A 139 -36.85 -4.56 -1.28
N THR A 140 -38.17 -4.48 -1.16
CA THR A 140 -38.88 -3.65 -0.17
C THR A 140 -39.79 -4.52 0.70
N PRO A 141 -39.98 -4.17 1.99
CA PRO A 141 -40.89 -4.93 2.86
C PRO A 141 -42.29 -5.07 2.25
N LEU A 142 -42.85 -6.27 2.33
CA LEU A 142 -44.19 -6.61 1.84
C LEU A 142 -45.21 -6.52 2.97
N ASP A 143 -46.45 -6.20 2.63
CA ASP A 143 -47.53 -6.16 3.62
C ASP A 143 -47.84 -7.55 4.18
N GLU A 144 -47.86 -7.65 5.51
CA GLU A 144 -48.24 -8.88 6.23
C GLU A 144 -49.77 -9.09 6.29
N LYS A 145 -50.46 -8.78 5.19
CA LYS A 145 -51.89 -9.00 5.02
C LYS A 145 -52.13 -9.59 3.64
N HIS A 146 -52.71 -10.78 3.61
CA HIS A 146 -53.11 -11.46 2.39
C HIS A 146 -54.21 -12.50 2.73
N ASP A 147 -55.18 -12.67 1.85
CA ASP A 147 -56.31 -13.60 2.07
C ASP A 147 -55.86 -15.07 2.00
N ASP A 148 -54.86 -15.36 1.17
CA ASP A 148 -54.20 -16.66 1.09
C ASP A 148 -53.12 -16.83 2.18
N ALA A 149 -53.27 -17.88 3.00
CA ALA A 149 -52.38 -18.18 4.12
C ALA A 149 -50.97 -18.63 3.69
N GLY A 150 -50.82 -19.24 2.51
CA GLY A 150 -49.53 -19.63 1.95
C GLY A 150 -48.73 -18.42 1.49
N ILE A 151 -49.38 -17.51 0.75
CA ILE A 151 -48.78 -16.23 0.33
C ILE A 151 -48.40 -15.40 1.55
N LEU A 152 -49.25 -15.33 2.58
CA LEU A 152 -48.95 -14.61 3.81
C LEU A 152 -47.68 -15.14 4.52
N LYS A 153 -47.49 -16.47 4.57
CA LYS A 153 -46.26 -17.07 5.13
C LYS A 153 -45.01 -16.71 4.30
N LEU A 154 -45.14 -16.74 2.98
CA LEU A 154 -44.03 -16.38 2.09
C LEU A 154 -43.67 -14.89 2.19
N ARG A 155 -44.65 -13.99 2.30
CA ARG A 155 -44.39 -12.55 2.54
C ARG A 155 -43.68 -12.30 3.87
N LYS A 156 -44.09 -12.98 4.94
CA LYS A 156 -43.39 -12.92 6.23
C LYS A 156 -41.95 -13.41 6.11
N ARG A 157 -41.74 -14.56 5.46
CA ARG A 157 -40.39 -15.09 5.24
C ARG A 157 -39.53 -14.17 4.37
N TYR A 158 -40.14 -13.51 3.38
CA TYR A 158 -39.49 -12.51 2.56
C TYR A 158 -39.01 -11.32 3.40
N ASN A 159 -39.87 -10.78 4.28
CA ASN A 159 -39.49 -9.68 5.18
C ASN A 159 -38.39 -10.08 6.17
N GLU A 160 -38.45 -11.30 6.72
CA GLU A 160 -37.38 -11.84 7.57
C GLU A 160 -36.04 -11.89 6.83
N LEU A 161 -36.01 -12.49 5.64
CA LEU A 161 -34.80 -12.59 4.81
C LEU A 161 -34.28 -11.21 4.40
N LEU A 162 -35.17 -10.25 4.13
CA LEU A 162 -34.80 -8.88 3.79
C LEU A 162 -34.13 -8.16 4.98
N ASN A 163 -34.56 -8.46 6.21
CA ASN A 163 -33.95 -7.94 7.44
C ASN A 163 -32.67 -8.68 7.83
N GLU A 164 -32.53 -9.96 7.45
CA GLU A 164 -31.30 -10.75 7.64
C GLU A 164 -30.17 -10.30 6.68
N LEU A 165 -30.53 -9.82 5.48
CA LEU A 165 -29.58 -9.34 4.48
C LEU A 165 -29.01 -7.98 4.90
N ASP A 166 -27.70 -7.80 4.74
CA ASP A 166 -27.04 -6.54 5.06
C ASP A 166 -27.62 -5.38 4.23
N ALA A 167 -27.77 -4.21 4.86
CA ALA A 167 -28.37 -3.05 4.22
C ALA A 167 -27.58 -2.57 2.99
N GLU A 168 -26.26 -2.70 2.99
CA GLU A 168 -25.42 -2.38 1.83
C GLU A 168 -25.70 -3.36 0.67
N CYS A 169 -25.82 -4.66 0.96
CA CYS A 169 -26.18 -5.69 -0.02
C CYS A 169 -27.57 -5.44 -0.64
N VAL A 170 -28.55 -5.02 0.17
CA VAL A 170 -29.87 -4.61 -0.32
C VAL A 170 -29.76 -3.43 -1.28
N ASN A 171 -28.95 -2.43 -0.94
CA ASN A 171 -28.74 -1.24 -1.78
C ASN A 171 -28.03 -1.58 -3.09
N GLU A 172 -27.01 -2.43 -3.07
CA GLU A 172 -26.31 -2.90 -4.28
C GLU A 172 -27.27 -3.66 -5.21
N LEU A 173 -28.08 -4.58 -4.69
CA LEU A 173 -29.08 -5.30 -5.48
C LEU A 173 -30.17 -4.37 -6.03
N LYS A 174 -30.62 -3.36 -5.26
CA LYS A 174 -31.54 -2.33 -5.76
C LYS A 174 -30.94 -1.48 -6.87
N GLY A 175 -29.65 -1.18 -6.79
CA GLY A 175 -28.92 -0.40 -7.79
C GLY A 175 -28.56 -1.17 -9.05
N TRP A 176 -28.60 -2.51 -9.02
CA TRP A 176 -28.22 -3.36 -10.14
C TRP A 176 -28.95 -3.06 -11.46
N PRO A 177 -30.30 -2.89 -11.51
CA PRO A 177 -30.99 -2.59 -12.76
C PRO A 177 -30.57 -1.24 -13.37
N GLU A 178 -30.33 -0.24 -12.52
CA GLU A 178 -29.89 1.09 -12.96
C GLU A 178 -28.44 1.06 -13.45
N LEU A 179 -27.59 0.26 -12.80
CA LEU A 179 -26.23 -0.02 -13.27
C LEU A 179 -26.25 -0.69 -14.66
N GLN A 180 -27.09 -1.72 -14.84
CA GLN A 180 -27.25 -2.38 -16.13
C GLN A 180 -27.66 -1.40 -17.23
N LYS A 181 -28.62 -0.52 -16.92
CA LYS A 181 -29.07 0.52 -17.86
C LYS A 181 -27.92 1.48 -18.21
N ALA A 182 -27.14 1.92 -17.23
CA ALA A 182 -26.03 2.85 -17.45
C ALA A 182 -24.93 2.28 -18.36
N TYR A 183 -24.63 0.98 -18.24
CA TYR A 183 -23.59 0.31 -19.04
C TYR A 183 -24.09 -0.30 -20.35
N THR A 184 -25.41 -0.32 -20.59
CA THR A 184 -26.01 -0.77 -21.87
C THR A 184 -26.52 0.37 -22.73
N ALA A 185 -26.61 1.59 -22.19
CA ALA A 185 -26.84 2.81 -22.97
C ALA A 185 -25.68 3.09 -23.94
N ASP A 186 -25.90 3.91 -24.97
CA ASP A 186 -24.83 4.28 -25.92
C ASP A 186 -23.68 5.05 -25.25
N GLU A 187 -24.01 5.87 -24.26
CA GLU A 187 -23.06 6.64 -23.44
C GLU A 187 -23.33 6.47 -21.95
N ASN A 188 -22.26 6.54 -21.17
CA ASN A 188 -22.31 6.62 -19.71
C ASN A 188 -21.70 7.95 -19.24
N VAL A 189 -22.25 8.50 -18.16
CA VAL A 189 -21.82 9.77 -17.57
C VAL A 189 -21.35 9.53 -16.15
N TYR A 190 -20.12 9.93 -15.84
CA TYR A 190 -19.59 9.87 -14.48
C TYR A 190 -18.90 11.16 -14.10
N LYS A 191 -18.86 11.46 -12.79
CA LYS A 191 -18.28 12.70 -12.27
C LYS A 191 -16.86 12.48 -11.78
N VAL A 192 -15.93 13.33 -12.22
CA VAL A 192 -14.56 13.39 -11.70
C VAL A 192 -14.26 14.82 -11.27
N ARG A 193 -13.95 15.02 -9.99
CA ARG A 193 -13.63 16.35 -9.42
C ARG A 193 -14.68 17.42 -9.79
N GLY A 194 -15.97 17.04 -9.76
CA GLY A 194 -17.09 17.94 -10.07
C GLY A 194 -17.38 18.15 -11.57
N ARG A 195 -16.62 17.55 -12.48
CA ARG A 195 -16.86 17.61 -13.93
C ARG A 195 -17.54 16.34 -14.42
N GLU A 196 -18.53 16.49 -15.29
CA GLU A 196 -19.17 15.37 -15.97
C GLU A 196 -18.31 14.91 -17.14
N ILE A 197 -18.02 13.61 -17.18
CA ILE A 197 -17.29 12.96 -18.25
C ILE A 197 -18.24 12.01 -18.95
N HIS A 198 -18.43 12.25 -20.25
CA HIS A 198 -19.24 11.42 -21.14
C HIS A 198 -18.33 10.42 -21.84
N VAL A 199 -18.69 9.13 -21.79
CA VAL A 199 -17.93 8.07 -22.44
C VAL A 199 -18.90 7.14 -23.16
N GLY A 200 -18.68 6.95 -24.46
CA GLY A 200 -19.40 5.93 -25.22
C GLY A 200 -19.10 4.53 -24.69
N ASN A 201 -20.14 3.72 -24.45
CA ASN A 201 -20.00 2.37 -23.91
C ASN A 201 -19.50 1.35 -24.92
N TYR A 202 -19.55 1.68 -26.21
CA TYR A 202 -19.23 0.77 -27.29
C TYR A 202 -18.10 1.28 -28.18
N THR A 203 -17.37 0.35 -28.77
CA THR A 203 -16.46 0.58 -29.89
C THR A 203 -16.99 -0.21 -31.08
N LYS A 204 -17.28 0.48 -32.18
CA LYS A 204 -17.76 -0.16 -33.42
C LYS A 204 -16.59 -0.77 -34.18
N THR A 205 -16.69 -2.05 -34.53
CA THR A 205 -15.70 -2.74 -35.37
C THR A 205 -15.86 -2.39 -36.85
N LEU A 206 -14.86 -2.77 -37.68
CA LEU A 206 -14.94 -2.64 -39.14
C LEU A 206 -16.16 -3.38 -39.72
N SER A 207 -16.55 -4.51 -39.13
CA SER A 207 -17.74 -5.29 -39.53
C SER A 207 -19.06 -4.70 -39.01
N GLY A 208 -19.01 -3.60 -38.26
CA GLY A 208 -20.18 -2.92 -37.70
C GLY A 208 -20.67 -3.44 -36.35
N THR A 209 -20.01 -4.44 -35.76
CA THR A 209 -20.34 -4.98 -34.44
C THR A 209 -20.03 -3.94 -33.35
N GLN A 210 -20.96 -3.70 -32.44
CA GLN A 210 -20.73 -2.86 -31.26
C GLN A 210 -20.10 -3.69 -30.14
N LEU A 211 -18.81 -3.48 -29.86
CA LEU A 211 -18.11 -4.16 -28.78
C LEU A 211 -18.22 -3.33 -27.49
N PRO A 212 -18.82 -3.86 -26.40
CA PRO A 212 -18.91 -3.14 -25.14
C PRO A 212 -17.52 -2.95 -24.52
N LYS A 213 -17.24 -1.76 -24.01
CA LYS A 213 -16.03 -1.47 -23.23
C LYS A 213 -16.03 -2.19 -21.88
N VAL A 214 -17.20 -2.33 -21.28
CA VAL A 214 -17.44 -3.11 -20.05
C VAL A 214 -18.65 -4.00 -20.30
N ALA A 215 -18.45 -5.32 -20.23
CA ALA A 215 -19.52 -6.30 -20.41
C ALA A 215 -20.04 -6.74 -19.03
N LEU A 216 -21.35 -6.68 -18.84
CA LEU A 216 -21.99 -7.12 -17.60
C LEU A 216 -22.40 -8.60 -17.67
N PRO A 217 -22.41 -9.32 -16.53
CA PRO A 217 -22.96 -10.67 -16.47
C PRO A 217 -24.47 -10.68 -16.76
N LYS A 218 -24.97 -11.83 -17.22
CA LYS A 218 -26.39 -12.08 -17.50
C LYS A 218 -27.07 -12.88 -16.39
N TYR A 219 -26.58 -12.76 -15.15
CA TYR A 219 -27.14 -13.45 -14.00
C TYR A 219 -28.56 -12.99 -13.71
N ARG A 220 -29.38 -13.91 -13.18
CA ARG A 220 -30.77 -13.65 -12.78
C ARG A 220 -30.99 -13.89 -11.29
N ASP A 221 -30.25 -14.82 -10.71
CA ASP A 221 -30.29 -15.09 -9.27
C ASP A 221 -29.68 -13.92 -8.50
N TRP A 222 -30.37 -13.48 -7.44
CA TRP A 222 -29.91 -12.36 -6.61
C TRP A 222 -28.66 -12.71 -5.82
N GLY A 223 -28.44 -13.98 -5.48
CA GLY A 223 -27.20 -14.44 -4.84
C GLY A 223 -26.00 -14.28 -5.78
N ASP A 224 -26.11 -14.79 -7.01
CA ASP A 224 -25.02 -14.71 -7.99
C ASP A 224 -24.72 -13.26 -8.43
N VAL A 225 -25.76 -12.43 -8.59
CA VAL A 225 -25.58 -10.98 -8.83
C VAL A 225 -24.84 -10.33 -7.66
N LEU A 226 -25.22 -10.63 -6.42
CA LEU A 226 -24.61 -10.03 -5.24
C LEU A 226 -23.14 -10.43 -5.09
N VAL A 227 -22.80 -11.71 -5.29
CA VAL A 227 -21.40 -12.17 -5.26
C VAL A 227 -20.57 -11.41 -6.28
N TRP A 228 -21.06 -11.27 -7.52
CA TRP A 228 -20.33 -10.54 -8.55
C TRP A 228 -20.13 -9.06 -8.18
N LEU A 229 -21.16 -8.40 -7.62
CA LEU A 229 -21.06 -7.00 -7.17
C LEU A 229 -20.06 -6.83 -6.00
N LEU A 230 -19.93 -7.83 -5.13
CA LEU A 230 -19.06 -7.78 -3.96
C LEU A 230 -17.61 -8.22 -4.25
N GLU A 231 -17.39 -9.13 -5.18
CA GLU A 231 -16.05 -9.68 -5.46
C GLU A 231 -15.38 -9.09 -6.70
N GLU A 232 -16.15 -8.81 -7.75
CA GLU A 232 -15.61 -8.55 -9.10
C GLU A 232 -16.31 -7.39 -9.84
N ASN A 233 -16.94 -6.46 -9.10
CA ASN A 233 -17.73 -5.35 -9.61
C ASN A 233 -17.16 -4.63 -10.85
N VAL A 234 -17.98 -3.80 -11.51
CA VAL A 234 -17.52 -2.95 -12.61
C VAL A 234 -16.27 -2.14 -12.21
N PRO A 235 -15.38 -1.81 -13.16
CA PRO A 235 -14.26 -0.92 -12.89
C PRO A 235 -14.71 0.38 -12.20
N GLY A 236 -13.90 0.90 -11.29
CA GLY A 236 -14.21 2.11 -10.53
C GLY A 236 -15.20 1.92 -9.38
N ARG A 237 -15.63 0.70 -9.07
CA ARG A 237 -16.39 0.36 -7.87
C ARG A 237 -15.67 -0.68 -7.03
N PHE A 238 -15.87 -0.61 -5.71
CA PHE A 238 -15.30 -1.59 -4.77
C PHE A 238 -15.70 -3.03 -5.19
N PRO A 239 -14.80 -4.02 -5.10
CA PRO A 239 -13.43 -3.97 -4.56
C PRO A 239 -12.36 -3.56 -5.59
N TYR A 240 -12.77 -2.96 -6.70
CA TYR A 240 -11.90 -2.45 -7.79
C TYR A 240 -11.13 -3.54 -8.54
N THR A 241 -11.60 -4.80 -8.47
CA THR A 241 -10.99 -5.96 -9.12
C THR A 241 -10.77 -5.74 -10.61
N ALA A 242 -11.75 -5.14 -11.30
CA ALA A 242 -11.67 -4.85 -12.74
C ALA A 242 -10.97 -3.51 -13.08
N GLY A 243 -10.49 -2.78 -12.06
CA GLY A 243 -9.77 -1.51 -12.21
C GLY A 243 -10.29 -0.42 -11.26
N VAL A 244 -9.40 0.52 -10.92
CA VAL A 244 -9.71 1.63 -9.99
C VAL A 244 -10.47 2.80 -10.63
N PHE A 245 -10.61 2.80 -11.96
CA PHE A 245 -11.33 3.84 -12.70
C PHE A 245 -12.48 3.22 -13.52
N PRO A 246 -13.63 3.92 -13.67
CA PRO A 246 -14.77 3.42 -14.45
C PRO A 246 -14.45 3.07 -15.90
N TYR A 247 -13.57 3.86 -16.52
CA TYR A 247 -13.08 3.66 -17.88
C TYR A 247 -11.58 3.99 -17.95
N LYS A 248 -10.89 3.41 -18.93
CA LYS A 248 -9.52 3.81 -19.29
C LYS A 248 -9.52 5.26 -19.80
N ARG A 249 -8.42 6.00 -19.58
CA ARG A 249 -8.24 7.35 -20.14
C ARG A 249 -8.20 7.27 -21.66
N SER A 250 -8.89 8.20 -22.32
CA SER A 250 -8.92 8.30 -23.79
C SER A 250 -7.77 9.13 -24.37
N GLY A 251 -7.19 10.05 -23.59
CA GLY A 251 -6.18 11.01 -24.07
C GLY A 251 -4.77 10.80 -23.53
N GLU A 252 -4.55 9.80 -22.68
CA GLU A 252 -3.24 9.52 -22.09
C GLU A 252 -3.01 8.02 -22.07
N ASP A 253 -2.17 7.53 -22.99
CA ASP A 253 -1.75 6.15 -23.02
C ASP A 253 -0.93 5.84 -21.75
N PRO A 254 -1.12 4.67 -21.11
CA PRO A 254 -0.35 4.28 -19.93
C PRO A 254 1.16 4.16 -20.18
N THR A 255 1.60 4.08 -21.44
CA THR A 255 2.99 3.92 -21.83
C THR A 255 3.90 4.91 -21.11
N ARG A 256 4.99 4.38 -20.55
CA ARG A 256 6.03 5.12 -19.85
C ARG A 256 7.36 4.48 -20.22
N MET A 257 8.15 5.19 -21.02
CA MET A 257 9.40 4.63 -21.56
C MET A 257 10.54 4.79 -20.56
N PHE A 258 11.20 3.67 -20.24
CA PHE A 258 12.35 3.62 -19.36
C PHE A 258 13.62 3.98 -20.14
N ALA A 259 14.37 4.98 -19.65
CA ALA A 259 15.60 5.45 -20.28
C ALA A 259 16.62 5.93 -19.24
N GLY A 260 17.89 5.73 -19.58
CA GLY A 260 19.04 6.12 -18.78
C GLY A 260 20.29 5.48 -19.35
N GLU A 261 21.20 6.30 -19.86
CA GLU A 261 22.49 5.85 -20.39
C GLU A 261 23.45 7.04 -20.49
N GLY A 262 24.65 6.88 -19.94
CA GLY A 262 25.73 7.85 -20.04
C GLY A 262 25.46 9.14 -19.23
N PRO A 263 25.98 10.29 -19.68
CA PRO A 263 25.74 11.58 -19.03
C PRO A 263 24.28 12.03 -19.13
N ALA A 264 23.87 12.95 -18.25
CA ALA A 264 22.51 13.51 -18.23
C ALA A 264 22.03 14.01 -19.59
N ALA A 265 22.88 14.73 -20.32
CA ALA A 265 22.55 15.27 -21.65
C ALA A 265 22.20 14.19 -22.69
N ARG A 266 22.80 12.99 -22.61
CA ARG A 266 22.47 11.88 -23.52
C ARG A 266 21.09 11.31 -23.20
N THR A 267 20.81 11.13 -21.92
CA THR A 267 19.50 10.63 -21.47
C THR A 267 18.40 11.65 -21.72
N ASN A 268 18.65 12.95 -21.54
CA ASN A 268 17.74 14.03 -21.91
C ASN A 268 17.33 13.96 -23.39
N ARG A 269 18.30 13.82 -24.31
CA ARG A 269 18.01 13.62 -25.75
C ARG A 269 17.12 12.40 -25.99
N ARG A 270 17.34 11.30 -25.25
CA ARG A 270 16.48 10.13 -25.34
C ARG A 270 15.07 10.42 -24.82
N PHE A 271 14.92 11.17 -23.72
CA PHE A 271 13.60 11.56 -23.22
C PHE A 271 12.82 12.38 -24.23
N HIS A 272 13.44 13.36 -24.89
CA HIS A 272 12.80 14.13 -25.95
C HIS A 272 12.38 13.23 -27.12
N LEU A 273 13.22 12.30 -27.56
CA LEU A 273 12.88 11.34 -28.61
C LEU A 273 11.69 10.45 -28.25
N VAL A 274 11.67 9.86 -27.05
CA VAL A 274 10.60 8.91 -26.67
C VAL A 274 9.28 9.58 -26.31
N SER A 275 9.29 10.88 -26.03
CA SER A 275 8.09 11.67 -25.75
C SER A 275 7.60 12.46 -26.97
N GLU A 276 8.33 12.44 -28.08
CA GLU A 276 7.98 13.16 -29.30
C GLU A 276 6.57 12.76 -29.81
N GLY A 277 5.76 13.78 -30.10
CA GLY A 277 4.39 13.60 -30.60
C GLY A 277 3.37 13.09 -29.57
N GLN A 278 3.77 12.84 -28.32
CA GLN A 278 2.84 12.41 -27.27
C GLN A 278 2.20 13.63 -26.58
N PRO A 279 0.90 13.58 -26.26
CA PRO A 279 0.20 14.67 -25.58
C PRO A 279 0.62 14.83 -24.10
N ALA A 280 1.33 13.84 -23.54
CA ALA A 280 1.80 13.83 -22.16
C ALA A 280 3.24 13.29 -22.09
N ALA A 281 4.11 13.98 -21.34
CA ALA A 281 5.48 13.56 -21.09
C ALA A 281 5.54 12.64 -19.87
N ARG A 282 5.63 11.33 -20.10
CA ARG A 282 5.69 10.30 -19.05
C ARG A 282 7.07 9.66 -19.01
N LEU A 283 8.00 10.32 -18.33
CA LEU A 283 9.40 9.93 -18.30
C LEU A 283 9.67 8.85 -17.24
N SER A 284 10.61 7.95 -17.48
CA SER A 284 11.07 7.00 -16.45
C SER A 284 12.58 6.83 -16.50
N THR A 285 13.23 7.17 -15.40
CA THR A 285 14.68 7.36 -15.30
C THR A 285 15.34 6.14 -14.68
N ALA A 286 16.35 5.61 -15.37
CA ALA A 286 17.25 4.56 -14.90
C ALA A 286 18.60 5.17 -14.53
N PHE A 287 19.06 5.02 -13.28
CA PHE A 287 20.36 5.52 -12.84
C PHE A 287 21.45 4.46 -12.98
N ASP A 288 22.68 4.89 -13.21
CA ASP A 288 23.84 3.99 -13.26
C ASP A 288 24.15 3.39 -11.87
N SER A 289 24.97 2.34 -11.84
CA SER A 289 25.28 1.68 -10.57
C SER A 289 26.00 2.57 -9.55
N VAL A 290 26.73 3.58 -9.99
CA VAL A 290 27.47 4.50 -9.10
C VAL A 290 26.47 5.41 -8.36
N THR A 291 25.54 6.02 -9.10
CA THR A 291 24.43 6.80 -8.54
C THR A 291 23.51 5.95 -7.67
N LEU A 292 23.20 4.71 -8.08
CA LEU A 292 22.31 3.81 -7.31
C LEU A 292 22.83 3.51 -5.90
N TYR A 293 24.15 3.61 -5.69
CA TYR A 293 24.81 3.40 -4.41
C TYR A 293 25.17 4.70 -3.67
N GLY A 294 24.87 5.86 -4.26
CA GLY A 294 25.11 7.16 -3.63
C GLY A 294 26.59 7.56 -3.61
N GLU A 295 27.36 7.10 -4.58
CA GLU A 295 28.78 7.40 -4.73
C GLU A 295 28.97 8.42 -5.86
N ASP A 296 30.06 9.18 -5.79
CA ASP A 296 30.48 10.08 -6.87
C ASP A 296 31.34 9.33 -7.91
N PRO A 297 31.34 9.76 -9.19
CA PRO A 297 32.28 9.28 -10.18
C PRO A 297 33.73 9.46 -9.73
N HIS A 298 34.59 8.48 -10.01
CA HIS A 298 36.00 8.53 -9.65
C HIS A 298 36.85 7.80 -10.69
N GLU A 299 38.11 8.22 -10.87
CA GLU A 299 39.10 7.56 -11.72
C GLU A 299 39.48 6.14 -11.26
N ARG A 300 39.00 5.72 -10.07
CA ARG A 300 39.35 4.42 -9.49
C ARG A 300 38.70 3.35 -10.38
N PRO A 301 39.43 2.34 -10.89
CA PRO A 301 38.91 1.44 -11.91
C PRO A 301 37.63 0.67 -11.53
N ASP A 302 37.39 0.44 -10.25
CA ASP A 302 36.18 -0.20 -9.72
C ASP A 302 34.91 0.68 -9.83
N ILE A 303 35.08 2.00 -9.98
CA ILE A 303 34.03 3.00 -10.19
C ILE A 303 34.01 3.44 -11.66
N TYR A 304 35.15 3.86 -12.20
CA TYR A 304 35.25 4.49 -13.53
C TYR A 304 34.56 3.69 -14.63
N GLY A 305 34.80 2.38 -14.69
CA GLY A 305 34.22 1.51 -15.72
C GLY A 305 32.71 1.28 -15.60
N LYS A 306 32.05 1.83 -14.58
CA LYS A 306 30.62 1.71 -14.33
C LYS A 306 29.85 3.02 -14.48
N VAL A 307 30.57 4.15 -14.56
CA VAL A 307 29.96 5.48 -14.63
C VAL A 307 29.20 5.62 -15.95
N GLY A 308 27.89 5.87 -15.87
CA GLY A 308 27.01 6.02 -17.02
C GLY A 308 26.69 4.71 -17.74
N GLU A 309 27.12 3.57 -17.21
CA GLU A 309 26.77 2.25 -17.74
C GLU A 309 25.49 1.73 -17.09
N SER A 310 24.62 1.12 -17.90
CA SER A 310 23.31 0.60 -17.47
C SER A 310 22.36 1.65 -16.84
N GLY A 311 22.66 2.94 -17.01
CA GLY A 311 21.86 4.03 -16.49
C GLY A 311 22.52 5.40 -16.68
N VAL A 312 21.82 6.46 -16.30
CA VAL A 312 22.36 7.82 -16.30
C VAL A 312 23.18 8.08 -15.04
N ALA A 313 24.35 8.71 -15.18
CA ALA A 313 25.16 9.14 -14.05
C ALA A 313 24.68 10.48 -13.51
N ILE A 314 24.29 10.54 -12.23
CA ILE A 314 23.85 11.75 -11.53
C ILE A 314 24.55 11.83 -10.18
N PHE A 315 25.30 12.90 -9.96
CA PHE A 315 26.10 13.10 -8.74
C PHE A 315 26.04 14.55 -8.22
N THR A 316 25.42 15.46 -8.96
CA THR A 316 25.10 16.82 -8.50
C THR A 316 23.68 17.22 -8.91
N VAL A 317 23.20 18.35 -8.38
CA VAL A 317 21.90 18.92 -8.74
C VAL A 317 21.87 19.39 -10.19
N GLU A 318 22.98 19.94 -10.70
CA GLU A 318 23.10 20.43 -12.08
C GLU A 318 22.90 19.32 -13.11
N GLU A 319 23.33 18.08 -12.81
CA GLU A 319 23.08 16.94 -13.69
C GLU A 319 21.59 16.59 -13.80
N ILE A 320 20.80 16.76 -12.72
CA ILE A 320 19.34 16.60 -12.77
C ILE A 320 18.69 17.72 -13.57
N GLU A 321 19.18 18.96 -13.46
CA GLU A 321 18.71 20.08 -14.28
C GLU A 321 18.92 19.79 -15.77
N ILE A 322 20.11 19.28 -16.14
CA ILE A 322 20.41 18.87 -17.52
C ILE A 322 19.52 17.70 -17.96
N LEU A 323 19.30 16.72 -17.08
CA LEU A 323 18.53 15.52 -17.38
C LEU A 323 17.10 15.84 -17.82
N TYR A 324 16.46 16.81 -17.15
CA TYR A 324 15.07 17.19 -17.41
C TYR A 324 14.91 18.53 -18.14
N ALA A 325 15.99 19.13 -18.62
CA ALA A 325 15.96 20.35 -19.42
C ALA A 325 14.99 20.24 -20.61
N GLY A 326 14.12 21.24 -20.75
CA GLY A 326 13.10 21.31 -21.80
C GLY A 326 11.77 20.64 -21.46
N PHE A 327 11.63 19.99 -20.29
CA PHE A 327 10.35 19.52 -19.78
C PHE A 327 9.82 20.46 -18.70
N ASP A 328 8.57 20.93 -18.84
CA ASP A 328 7.88 21.60 -17.73
C ASP A 328 7.46 20.54 -16.70
N LEU A 329 8.23 20.42 -15.62
CA LEU A 329 8.01 19.45 -14.55
C LEU A 329 6.76 19.74 -13.71
N CYS A 330 6.25 20.97 -13.74
CA CYS A 330 5.03 21.37 -13.03
C CYS A 330 3.77 21.22 -13.89
N ALA A 331 3.90 20.94 -15.19
CA ALA A 331 2.76 20.77 -16.07
C ALA A 331 1.90 19.56 -15.65
N PRO A 332 0.55 19.66 -15.73
CA PRO A 332 -0.34 18.56 -15.39
C PRO A 332 -0.23 17.35 -16.33
N THR A 333 0.42 17.53 -17.48
CA THR A 333 0.69 16.52 -18.51
C THR A 333 2.12 15.97 -18.46
N THR A 334 2.93 16.39 -17.48
CA THR A 334 4.29 15.89 -17.28
C THR A 334 4.35 15.09 -15.98
N SER A 335 4.97 13.91 -16.04
CA SER A 335 5.23 13.10 -14.85
C SER A 335 6.52 12.33 -15.00
N VAL A 336 7.38 12.42 -13.98
CA VAL A 336 8.68 11.76 -13.95
C VAL A 336 8.64 10.62 -12.94
N SER A 337 9.08 9.44 -13.37
CA SER A 337 9.37 8.31 -12.51
C SER A 337 10.89 8.17 -12.40
N MET A 338 11.41 7.95 -11.20
CA MET A 338 12.84 7.78 -10.94
C MET A 338 13.03 6.50 -10.13
N THR A 339 13.76 5.52 -10.67
CA THR A 339 13.97 4.24 -9.98
C THR A 339 15.24 4.27 -9.14
N ILE A 340 15.12 4.67 -7.88
CA ILE A 340 16.23 4.81 -6.92
C ILE A 340 15.81 4.31 -5.54
N ASN A 341 16.75 3.76 -4.76
CA ASN A 341 16.48 3.17 -3.43
C ASN A 341 17.34 3.81 -2.32
N GLY A 342 18.62 3.42 -2.20
CA GLY A 342 19.49 3.84 -1.09
C GLY A 342 19.59 5.37 -0.94
N PRO A 343 20.08 6.09 -1.96
CA PRO A 343 20.18 7.55 -1.94
C PRO A 343 18.91 8.24 -2.46
N ALA A 344 17.75 7.56 -2.44
CA ALA A 344 16.49 8.14 -2.91
C ALA A 344 16.16 9.51 -2.26
N PRO A 345 16.38 9.75 -0.95
CA PRO A 345 16.15 11.06 -0.35
C PRO A 345 17.02 12.18 -0.96
N ILE A 346 18.24 11.86 -1.39
CA ILE A 346 19.18 12.81 -1.99
C ILE A 346 18.74 13.13 -3.42
N ILE A 347 18.48 12.11 -4.24
CA ILE A 347 18.02 12.30 -5.62
C ILE A 347 16.64 13.00 -5.67
N LEU A 348 15.75 12.70 -4.72
CA LEU A 348 14.48 13.41 -4.59
C LEU A 348 14.70 14.89 -4.25
N ALA A 349 15.69 15.21 -3.42
CA ALA A 349 16.05 16.60 -3.10
C ALA A 349 16.77 17.31 -4.26
N PHE A 350 17.39 16.60 -5.19
CA PHE A 350 17.88 17.21 -6.44
C PHE A 350 16.75 17.48 -7.44
N PHE A 351 15.68 16.67 -7.42
CA PHE A 351 14.52 16.84 -8.30
C PHE A 351 13.59 17.99 -7.89
N PHE A 352 13.45 18.23 -6.58
CA PHE A 352 12.67 19.34 -6.01
C PHE A 352 13.52 20.60 -5.84
#